data_AF-A0A922YSM5-F1
#
_entry.id   AF-A0A922YSM5-F1
#
_cell.length_a   1.000
_cell.length_b   1.000
_cell.length_c   1.000
_cell.angle_alpha   90.00
_cell.angle_beta   90.00
_cell.angle_gamma   90.00
#
_symmetry.space_group_name_H-M   'P 1'
#
loop_
_entity.id
_entity.type
_entity.pdbx_description
1 polymer ?
#
loop_
_entity_poly.entity_id
_entity_poly.type
_entity_poly.pdbx_seq_one_letter_code
_entity_poly.pdbx_strand_id
1 'polypeptide(L)'
;MALSYWAYPHTDLDKAREVIDYPAPWEHAQPGKHLPSDWPVANIDSNRRLKSGSPEGWNTQHNASGRLENQFKISINDRTHEITFDFKGSDAWSNWKSDLGNAGASEFAKIEAKAQVALQTLQADERYKDYRFAATGHSLGGGMAQSFALRNNLDAYVYNSLPIARDTLRGDYFESVGGVDAALARYQASGRQVHDIRTPNDIATYAYEGVMQNQYLSRHLGAGPALLPGAAVPDLLKTVLMASKVGTLPATALMGRDHTMGALVDAQQGLSMSAQGNYRIPEGHVDFASVPPQVRKLFAELSHSPVVKAIQTARPDAASPHERFVITREDGSQQHIAVHTGRGDVQIDHYDQDGSHTRVELNARRGQPARVSGFDSQGRPVREELLALQSPQRHDPAQSALLDKALRETSDELARQGLSPVQVGQVCAAAVAHCAQHIRHGRPEAFLVSGDGEVVGVMHENHYLSEMPIAPALQRDAAAHLAQAARAQDLQAPSGPVQMDHDAEATRRSSGRALHH
;
A
#
# COMPACT_ATOMS: atom_id res chain seq x y z
N MET A 1 5.28 -6.18 -3.61
CA MET A 1 4.01 -6.37 -2.86
C MET A 1 3.00 -5.33 -3.29
N ALA A 2 3.28 -4.03 -3.15
CA ALA A 2 2.38 -2.98 -3.62
C ALA A 2 2.03 -3.12 -5.12
N LEU A 3 3.02 -3.34 -6.00
CA LEU A 3 2.78 -3.56 -7.43
C LEU A 3 1.80 -4.73 -7.69
N SER A 4 1.96 -5.84 -6.97
CA SER A 4 1.05 -7.00 -7.06
C SER A 4 -0.36 -6.69 -6.56
N TYR A 5 -0.52 -5.82 -5.56
CA TYR A 5 -1.82 -5.34 -5.09
C TYR A 5 -2.50 -4.42 -6.13
N TRP A 6 -1.72 -3.57 -6.78
CA TRP A 6 -2.21 -2.66 -7.82
C TRP A 6 -2.33 -3.30 -9.20
N ALA A 7 -1.90 -4.56 -9.35
CA ALA A 7 -2.25 -5.41 -10.48
C ALA A 7 -3.75 -5.73 -10.52
N TYR A 8 -4.51 -5.51 -9.44
CA TYR A 8 -5.96 -5.64 -9.43
C TYR A 8 -6.66 -4.34 -9.85
N PRO A 9 -7.81 -4.42 -10.53
CA PRO A 9 -8.64 -3.25 -10.76
C PRO A 9 -9.42 -2.88 -9.49
N HIS A 10 -9.09 -1.76 -8.86
CA HIS A 10 -9.76 -1.30 -7.63
C HIS A 10 -10.99 -0.46 -7.92
N THR A 11 -12.13 -0.78 -7.30
CA THR A 11 -13.40 -0.03 -7.45
C THR A 11 -13.39 1.29 -6.70
N ASP A 12 -12.75 1.28 -5.54
CA ASP A 12 -12.67 2.40 -4.61
C ASP A 12 -11.17 2.63 -4.37
N LEU A 13 -10.61 3.63 -5.05
CA LEU A 13 -9.17 3.91 -5.00
C LEU A 13 -8.73 4.40 -3.62
N ASP A 14 -9.61 5.09 -2.90
CA ASP A 14 -9.31 5.60 -1.57
C ASP A 14 -9.21 4.45 -0.57
N LYS A 15 -10.16 3.51 -0.59
CA LYS A 15 -10.05 2.27 0.21
C LYS A 15 -8.86 1.40 -0.18
N ALA A 16 -8.48 1.40 -1.46
CA ALA A 16 -7.31 0.64 -1.88
C ALA A 16 -6.01 1.24 -1.32
N ARG A 17 -5.91 2.57 -1.28
CA ARG A 17 -4.79 3.31 -0.68
C ARG A 17 -4.72 3.13 0.84
N GLU A 18 -5.85 2.94 1.52
CA GLU A 18 -5.86 2.57 2.94
C GLU A 18 -5.12 1.25 3.23
N VAL A 19 -5.08 0.32 2.26
CA VAL A 19 -4.32 -0.93 2.37
C VAL A 19 -2.85 -0.68 2.07
N ILE A 20 -2.53 -0.24 0.84
CA ILE A 20 -1.16 0.07 0.43
C ILE A 20 -1.16 1.01 -0.78
N ASP A 21 -0.39 2.09 -0.69
CA ASP A 21 -0.23 3.03 -1.80
C ASP A 21 0.52 2.41 -2.98
N TYR A 22 0.26 2.94 -4.17
CA TYR A 22 1.09 2.62 -5.33
C TYR A 22 2.45 3.32 -5.13
N PRO A 23 3.57 2.59 -5.22
CA PRO A 23 4.84 3.10 -4.71
C PRO A 23 5.47 4.10 -5.68
N ALA A 24 5.74 5.33 -5.25
CA ALA A 24 6.61 6.22 -6.00
C ALA A 24 8.07 5.69 -6.00
N PRO A 25 8.85 5.86 -7.09
CA PRO A 25 8.52 6.55 -8.34
C PRO A 25 8.03 5.60 -9.44
N TRP A 26 7.42 4.46 -9.10
CA TRP A 26 6.91 3.54 -10.11
C TRP A 26 5.75 4.17 -10.87
N GLU A 27 5.60 3.79 -12.14
CA GLU A 27 4.44 4.11 -12.96
C GLU A 27 4.02 2.94 -13.84
N HIS A 28 2.74 2.86 -14.20
CA HIS A 28 2.28 1.86 -15.14
C HIS A 28 2.67 2.24 -16.58
N ALA A 29 3.15 1.25 -17.35
CA ALA A 29 3.42 1.41 -18.76
C ALA A 29 2.15 1.80 -19.55
N GLN A 30 2.31 2.69 -20.51
CA GLN A 30 1.24 3.26 -21.32
C GLN A 30 1.60 3.18 -22.81
N PRO A 31 0.67 2.79 -23.70
CA PRO A 31 0.81 2.97 -25.14
C PRO A 31 1.13 4.43 -25.50
N GLY A 32 2.06 4.62 -26.42
CA GLY A 32 2.53 5.93 -26.89
C GLY A 32 3.59 6.58 -25.98
N LYS A 33 3.71 6.15 -24.72
CA LYS A 33 4.79 6.57 -23.82
C LYS A 33 5.86 5.50 -23.72
N HIS A 34 5.51 4.32 -23.22
CA HIS A 34 6.44 3.22 -22.97
C HIS A 34 6.31 2.09 -23.99
N LEU A 35 5.09 1.91 -24.50
CA LEU A 35 4.73 0.88 -25.48
C LEU A 35 4.37 1.54 -26.82
N PRO A 36 4.35 0.79 -27.94
CA PRO A 36 3.92 1.34 -29.22
C PRO A 36 2.53 2.00 -29.13
N SER A 37 2.36 3.13 -29.81
CA SER A 37 1.15 3.96 -29.72
C SER A 37 -0.10 3.30 -30.30
N ASP A 38 0.07 2.32 -31.18
CA ASP A 38 -0.99 1.57 -31.86
C ASP A 38 -1.48 0.36 -31.07
N TRP A 39 -0.90 0.09 -29.90
CA TRP A 39 -1.31 -1.02 -29.05
C TRP A 39 -2.75 -0.85 -28.56
N PRO A 40 -3.57 -1.90 -28.65
CA PRO A 40 -4.99 -1.78 -28.39
C PRO A 40 -5.25 -1.50 -26.91
N VAL A 41 -6.11 -0.52 -26.64
CA VAL A 41 -6.58 -0.20 -25.29
C VAL A 41 -8.05 -0.58 -25.18
N ALA A 42 -8.39 -1.37 -24.17
CA ALA A 42 -9.77 -1.74 -23.90
C ALA A 42 -10.58 -0.51 -23.48
N ASN A 43 -11.66 -0.22 -24.20
CA ASN A 43 -12.62 0.79 -23.81
C ASN A 43 -13.67 0.19 -22.88
N ILE A 44 -13.62 0.60 -21.62
CA ILE A 44 -14.46 0.08 -20.56
C ILE A 44 -15.66 1.03 -20.32
N ASP A 45 -16.84 0.47 -20.05
CA ASP A 45 -18.06 1.21 -19.71
C ASP A 45 -18.11 1.61 -18.21
N SER A 46 -19.16 2.32 -17.80
CA SER A 46 -19.35 2.75 -16.41
C SER A 46 -19.52 1.58 -15.42
N ASN A 47 -19.87 0.39 -15.91
CA ASN A 47 -20.02 -0.83 -15.14
C ASN A 47 -18.77 -1.71 -15.17
N ARG A 48 -17.65 -1.17 -15.67
CA ARG A 48 -16.37 -1.88 -15.81
C ARG A 48 -16.41 -3.08 -16.76
N ARG A 49 -17.28 -3.02 -17.76
CA ARG A 49 -17.35 -4.01 -18.84
C ARG A 49 -16.74 -3.47 -20.12
N LEU A 50 -16.19 -4.35 -20.92
CA LEU A 50 -15.74 -4.04 -22.27
C LEU A 50 -16.93 -3.52 -23.09
N LYS A 51 -16.80 -2.31 -23.65
CA LYS A 51 -17.82 -1.73 -24.52
C LYS A 51 -17.96 -2.58 -25.78
N SER A 52 -19.19 -2.72 -26.27
CA SER A 52 -19.46 -3.42 -27.53
C SER A 52 -18.66 -2.77 -28.67
N GLY A 53 -17.96 -3.60 -29.47
CA GLY A 53 -17.07 -3.14 -30.55
C GLY A 53 -15.70 -2.64 -30.10
N SER A 54 -15.40 -2.59 -28.79
CA SER A 54 -14.05 -2.32 -28.30
C SER A 54 -13.13 -3.52 -28.56
N PRO A 55 -11.86 -3.30 -28.97
CA PRO A 55 -10.88 -4.38 -28.96
C PRO A 55 -10.56 -4.79 -27.52
N GLU A 56 -10.03 -6.01 -27.37
CA GLU A 56 -9.33 -6.42 -26.15
C GLU A 56 -8.07 -5.56 -25.96
N GLY A 57 -7.79 -5.20 -24.71
CA GLY A 57 -6.57 -4.47 -24.37
C GLY A 57 -5.32 -5.32 -24.63
N TRP A 58 -4.20 -4.65 -24.85
CA TRP A 58 -2.88 -5.29 -24.98
C TRP A 58 -2.51 -6.10 -23.74
N ASN A 59 -3.10 -5.81 -22.58
CA ASN A 59 -2.84 -6.45 -21.30
C ASN A 59 -4.08 -7.04 -20.58
N THR A 60 -5.24 -7.10 -21.24
CA THR A 60 -6.49 -7.58 -20.63
C THR A 60 -7.11 -8.73 -21.41
N GLN A 61 -7.96 -9.49 -20.73
CA GLN A 61 -8.89 -10.45 -21.31
C GLN A 61 -10.25 -10.30 -20.64
N HIS A 62 -11.32 -10.21 -21.44
CA HIS A 62 -12.70 -10.17 -20.97
C HIS A 62 -13.48 -11.41 -21.44
N ASN A 63 -14.56 -11.73 -20.74
CA ASN A 63 -15.48 -12.80 -21.11
C ASN A 63 -16.55 -12.33 -22.09
N ALA A 64 -17.43 -13.25 -22.52
CA ALA A 64 -18.52 -12.95 -23.45
C ALA A 64 -19.51 -11.86 -22.95
N SER A 65 -19.59 -11.64 -21.63
CA SER A 65 -20.40 -10.55 -21.04
C SER A 65 -19.63 -9.22 -20.89
N GLY A 66 -18.40 -9.16 -21.39
CA GLY A 66 -17.50 -8.03 -21.27
C GLY A 66 -16.89 -7.86 -19.89
N ARG A 67 -17.05 -8.81 -18.95
CA ARG A 67 -16.43 -8.72 -17.63
C ARG A 67 -14.95 -9.10 -17.73
N LEU A 68 -14.07 -8.33 -17.09
CA LEU A 68 -12.66 -8.66 -17.00
C LEU A 68 -12.47 -10.02 -16.33
N GLU A 69 -11.76 -10.92 -17.00
CA GLU A 69 -11.35 -12.22 -16.44
C GLU A 69 -9.91 -12.14 -15.93
N ASN A 70 -9.00 -11.68 -16.80
CA ASN A 70 -7.58 -11.66 -16.51
C ASN A 70 -6.92 -10.38 -17.01
N GLN A 71 -5.82 -10.00 -16.35
CA GLN A 71 -4.96 -8.91 -16.80
C GLN A 71 -3.55 -9.08 -16.23
N PHE A 72 -2.60 -8.40 -16.87
CA PHE A 72 -1.36 -8.02 -16.22
C PHE A 72 -1.18 -6.51 -16.35
N LYS A 73 -0.27 -5.96 -15.57
CA LYS A 73 0.24 -4.61 -15.78
C LYS A 73 1.74 -4.68 -15.97
N ILE A 74 2.31 -3.61 -16.50
CA ILE A 74 3.75 -3.43 -16.49
C ILE A 74 4.01 -2.18 -15.65
N SER A 75 4.83 -2.29 -14.62
CA SER A 75 5.27 -1.15 -13.82
C SER A 75 6.74 -0.87 -14.12
N ILE A 76 7.09 0.41 -14.28
CA ILE A 76 8.41 0.89 -14.67
C ILE A 76 8.90 1.85 -13.59
N ASN A 77 10.17 1.71 -13.21
CA ASN A 77 10.86 2.62 -12.30
C ASN A 77 12.16 3.11 -12.95
N ASP A 78 12.12 4.33 -13.45
CA ASP A 78 13.26 4.97 -14.11
C ASP A 78 14.38 5.35 -13.15
N ARG A 79 14.11 5.39 -11.83
CA ARG A 79 15.15 5.68 -10.83
C ARG A 79 16.00 4.46 -10.52
N THR A 80 15.39 3.27 -10.47
CA THR A 80 16.09 2.01 -10.17
C THR A 80 16.42 1.19 -11.42
N HIS A 81 15.99 1.66 -12.60
CA HIS A 81 16.06 0.91 -13.86
C HIS A 81 15.42 -0.47 -13.73
N GLU A 82 14.18 -0.52 -13.26
CA GLU A 82 13.45 -1.77 -13.06
C GLU A 82 12.11 -1.76 -13.81
N ILE A 83 11.77 -2.91 -14.39
CA ILE A 83 10.48 -3.18 -15.04
C ILE A 83 9.90 -4.46 -14.45
N THR A 84 8.65 -4.41 -14.00
CA THR A 84 7.95 -5.57 -13.47
C THR A 84 6.70 -5.88 -14.28
N PHE A 85 6.48 -7.17 -14.53
CA PHE A 85 5.22 -7.70 -15.06
C PHE A 85 4.34 -8.14 -13.89
N ASP A 86 3.26 -7.40 -13.66
CA ASP A 86 2.41 -7.54 -12.48
C ASP A 86 1.13 -8.30 -12.85
N PHE A 87 1.09 -9.59 -12.51
CA PHE A 87 -0.02 -10.46 -12.86
C PHE A 87 -1.13 -10.42 -11.80
N LYS A 88 -2.36 -10.19 -12.26
CA LYS A 88 -3.57 -10.17 -11.42
C LYS A 88 -3.91 -11.59 -10.94
N GLY A 89 -4.30 -11.75 -9.68
CA GLY A 89 -4.89 -12.99 -9.17
C GLY A 89 -6.42 -13.05 -9.34
N SER A 90 -7.07 -14.02 -8.71
CA SER A 90 -8.54 -14.12 -8.75
C SER A 90 -9.22 -13.01 -7.94
N ASP A 91 -10.32 -12.43 -8.46
CA ASP A 91 -11.05 -11.31 -7.81
C ASP A 91 -11.95 -11.74 -6.66
N ALA A 92 -12.21 -13.04 -6.53
CA ALA A 92 -13.13 -13.55 -5.52
C ALA A 92 -12.57 -14.83 -4.92
N TRP A 93 -12.42 -14.82 -3.59
CA TRP A 93 -12.17 -16.03 -2.83
C TRP A 93 -13.22 -17.08 -3.18
N SER A 94 -14.52 -16.76 -3.35
CA SER A 94 -15.56 -17.74 -3.71
C SER A 94 -15.30 -18.54 -5.00
N ASN A 95 -14.53 -17.99 -5.95
CA ASN A 95 -14.16 -18.68 -7.19
C ASN A 95 -12.97 -19.64 -7.01
N TRP A 96 -12.30 -19.58 -5.85
CA TRP A 96 -11.16 -20.44 -5.53
C TRP A 96 -11.47 -21.92 -5.76
N LYS A 97 -12.63 -22.41 -5.32
CA LYS A 97 -13.04 -23.82 -5.48
C LYS A 97 -13.15 -24.25 -6.96
N SER A 98 -13.45 -23.31 -7.86
CA SER A 98 -13.53 -23.57 -9.31
C SER A 98 -12.15 -23.44 -9.97
N ASP A 99 -11.34 -22.47 -9.54
CA ASP A 99 -9.98 -22.22 -10.03
C ASP A 99 -8.98 -23.33 -9.58
N LEU A 100 -9.39 -24.17 -8.61
CA LEU A 100 -8.63 -25.33 -8.11
C LEU A 100 -8.39 -26.44 -9.15
N GLY A 101 -9.17 -26.49 -10.23
CA GLY A 101 -9.16 -27.62 -11.17
C GLY A 101 -7.86 -27.79 -11.98
N ASN A 102 -7.17 -26.68 -12.31
CA ASN A 102 -5.94 -26.69 -13.12
C ASN A 102 -4.85 -25.73 -12.63
N ALA A 103 -4.93 -25.25 -11.37
CA ALA A 103 -3.98 -24.32 -10.76
C ALA A 103 -3.74 -23.01 -11.55
N GLY A 104 -4.70 -22.57 -12.35
CA GLY A 104 -4.62 -21.32 -13.12
C GLY A 104 -3.98 -21.43 -14.50
N ALA A 105 -3.69 -22.65 -15.00
CA ALA A 105 -3.11 -22.84 -16.33
C ALA A 105 -3.96 -22.21 -17.45
N SER A 106 -5.29 -22.38 -17.40
CA SER A 106 -6.20 -21.76 -18.36
C SER A 106 -6.22 -20.24 -18.28
N GLU A 107 -6.09 -19.68 -17.07
CA GLU A 107 -6.03 -18.23 -16.92
C GLU A 107 -4.72 -17.67 -17.46
N PHE A 108 -3.60 -18.35 -17.22
CA PHE A 108 -2.32 -17.95 -17.77
C PHE A 108 -2.30 -18.01 -19.30
N ALA A 109 -2.83 -19.09 -19.88
CA ALA A 109 -2.91 -19.27 -21.34
C ALA A 109 -3.66 -18.13 -22.06
N LYS A 110 -4.63 -17.49 -21.39
CA LYS A 110 -5.37 -16.34 -21.95
C LYS A 110 -4.50 -15.09 -22.12
N ILE A 111 -3.42 -14.95 -21.34
CA ILE A 111 -2.68 -13.68 -21.24
C ILE A 111 -1.17 -13.81 -21.53
N GLU A 112 -0.61 -15.03 -21.49
CA GLU A 112 0.83 -15.27 -21.64
C GLU A 112 1.41 -14.74 -22.96
N ALA A 113 0.69 -14.87 -24.08
CA ALA A 113 1.15 -14.42 -25.38
C ALA A 113 1.27 -12.90 -25.43
N LYS A 114 0.28 -12.19 -24.85
CA LYS A 114 0.30 -10.73 -24.73
C LYS A 114 1.46 -10.26 -23.84
N ALA A 115 1.69 -10.93 -22.71
CA ALA A 115 2.82 -10.62 -21.83
C ALA A 115 4.17 -10.86 -22.53
N GLN A 116 4.29 -11.95 -23.31
CA GLN A 116 5.52 -12.26 -24.05
C GLN A 116 5.83 -11.20 -25.11
N VAL A 117 4.82 -10.74 -25.87
CA VAL A 117 4.96 -9.68 -26.86
C VAL A 117 5.43 -8.37 -26.18
N ALA A 118 4.87 -8.04 -25.02
CA ALA A 118 5.28 -6.85 -24.27
C ALA A 118 6.69 -6.94 -23.70
N LEU A 119 7.10 -8.11 -23.21
CA LEU A 119 8.49 -8.30 -22.80
C LEU A 119 9.45 -8.13 -23.97
N GLN A 120 9.19 -8.79 -25.10
CA GLN A 120 10.04 -8.69 -26.29
C GLN A 120 10.13 -7.25 -26.80
N THR A 121 9.00 -6.53 -26.79
CA THR A 121 8.93 -5.13 -27.21
C THR A 121 9.79 -4.24 -26.31
N LEU A 122 9.66 -4.38 -24.98
CA LEU A 122 10.43 -3.58 -24.03
C LEU A 122 11.92 -3.95 -24.02
N GLN A 123 12.26 -5.23 -24.21
CA GLN A 123 13.66 -5.67 -24.30
C GLN A 123 14.35 -5.20 -25.59
N ALA A 124 13.59 -5.00 -26.67
CA ALA A 124 14.11 -4.45 -27.93
C ALA A 124 14.16 -2.92 -27.95
N ASP A 125 13.59 -2.25 -26.94
CA ASP A 125 13.58 -0.79 -26.84
C ASP A 125 14.86 -0.30 -26.18
N GLU A 126 15.64 0.49 -26.91
CA GLU A 126 16.93 1.04 -26.46
C GLU A 126 16.84 1.83 -25.15
N ARG A 127 15.66 2.37 -24.81
CA ARG A 127 15.44 3.09 -23.55
C ARG A 127 15.57 2.18 -22.33
N TYR A 128 15.28 0.89 -22.48
CA TYR A 128 15.23 -0.07 -21.38
C TYR A 128 16.34 -1.13 -21.43
N LYS A 129 17.36 -0.94 -22.29
CA LYS A 129 18.46 -1.91 -22.45
C LYS A 129 19.20 -2.22 -21.15
N ASP A 130 19.28 -1.24 -20.24
CA ASP A 130 19.97 -1.34 -18.95
C ASP A 130 19.00 -1.64 -17.79
N TYR A 131 17.72 -1.90 -18.09
CA TYR A 131 16.71 -2.17 -17.07
C TYR A 131 16.70 -3.65 -16.68
N ARG A 132 16.46 -3.90 -15.39
CA ARG A 132 16.20 -5.23 -14.86
C ARG A 132 14.72 -5.57 -14.98
N PHE A 133 14.44 -6.71 -15.57
CA PHE A 133 13.09 -7.24 -15.73
C PHE A 133 12.76 -8.26 -14.64
N ALA A 134 11.56 -8.15 -14.09
CA ALA A 134 11.03 -9.06 -13.08
C ALA A 134 9.54 -9.36 -13.33
N ALA A 135 9.02 -10.37 -12.63
CA ALA A 135 7.59 -10.66 -12.59
C ALA A 135 7.09 -10.69 -11.15
N THR A 136 5.87 -10.24 -10.92
CA THR A 136 5.25 -10.26 -9.61
C THR A 136 3.79 -10.61 -9.67
N GLY A 137 3.28 -11.19 -8.60
CA GLY A 137 1.87 -11.52 -8.50
C GLY A 137 1.50 -12.08 -7.14
N HIS A 138 0.20 -12.05 -6.88
CA HIS A 138 -0.43 -12.58 -5.68
C HIS A 138 -1.39 -13.70 -6.04
N SER A 139 -1.49 -14.74 -5.20
CA SER A 139 -2.41 -15.86 -5.42
C SER A 139 -2.19 -16.49 -6.82
N LEU A 140 -3.24 -16.61 -7.64
CA LEU A 140 -3.16 -17.07 -9.03
C LEU A 140 -2.15 -16.24 -9.86
N GLY A 141 -2.09 -14.92 -9.64
CA GLY A 141 -1.13 -14.01 -10.26
C GLY A 141 0.32 -14.40 -9.96
N GLY A 142 0.60 -14.90 -8.76
CA GLY A 142 1.93 -15.37 -8.41
C GLY A 142 2.34 -16.64 -9.16
N GLY A 143 1.40 -17.55 -9.43
CA GLY A 143 1.64 -18.74 -10.27
C GLY A 143 1.97 -18.35 -11.71
N MET A 144 1.22 -17.38 -12.26
CA MET A 144 1.50 -16.80 -13.58
C MET A 144 2.87 -16.09 -13.62
N ALA A 145 3.19 -15.30 -12.59
CA ALA A 145 4.47 -14.60 -12.47
C ALA A 145 5.66 -15.57 -12.41
N GLN A 146 5.57 -16.66 -11.63
CA GLN A 146 6.61 -17.69 -11.58
C GLN A 146 6.80 -18.37 -12.94
N SER A 147 5.70 -18.72 -13.62
CA SER A 147 5.72 -19.35 -14.95
C SER A 147 6.44 -18.44 -15.96
N PHE A 148 6.03 -17.17 -15.99
CA PHE A 148 6.59 -16.16 -16.88
C PHE A 148 8.07 -15.87 -16.58
N ALA A 149 8.43 -15.75 -15.30
CA ALA A 149 9.80 -15.52 -14.87
C ALA A 149 10.73 -16.69 -15.22
N LEU A 150 10.29 -17.93 -15.00
CA LEU A 150 11.06 -19.12 -15.33
C LEU A 150 11.35 -19.20 -16.84
N ARG A 151 10.33 -19.00 -17.68
CA ARG A 151 10.48 -19.05 -19.14
C ARG A 151 11.40 -17.96 -19.66
N ASN A 152 11.35 -16.77 -19.06
CA ASN A 152 12.07 -15.60 -19.56
C ASN A 152 13.36 -15.27 -18.78
N ASN A 153 13.73 -16.09 -17.80
CA ASN A 153 14.92 -15.90 -16.98
C ASN A 153 14.93 -14.54 -16.24
N LEU A 154 13.82 -14.23 -15.57
CA LEU A 154 13.58 -12.98 -14.84
C LEU A 154 13.52 -13.21 -13.32
N ASP A 155 13.75 -12.17 -12.51
CA ASP A 155 13.50 -12.27 -11.07
C ASP A 155 11.98 -12.41 -10.80
N ALA A 156 11.60 -13.13 -9.75
CA ALA A 156 10.21 -13.34 -9.37
C ALA A 156 9.93 -12.87 -7.94
N TYR A 157 8.87 -12.08 -7.75
CA TYR A 157 8.41 -11.60 -6.44
C TYR A 157 6.96 -12.02 -6.24
N VAL A 158 6.71 -13.06 -5.45
CA VAL A 158 5.38 -13.66 -5.34
C VAL A 158 4.90 -13.73 -3.90
N TYR A 159 3.58 -13.56 -3.74
CA TYR A 159 2.95 -13.37 -2.44
C TYR A 159 1.75 -14.31 -2.29
N ASN A 160 1.75 -15.16 -1.26
CA ASN A 160 0.72 -16.21 -1.06
C ASN A 160 0.37 -16.92 -2.37
N SER A 161 1.41 -17.30 -3.12
CA SER A 161 1.29 -17.67 -4.52
C SER A 161 0.66 -19.05 -4.71
N LEU A 162 -0.06 -19.22 -5.82
CA LEU A 162 -0.22 -20.55 -6.40
C LEU A 162 1.13 -21.09 -6.91
N PRO A 163 1.31 -22.42 -7.00
CA PRO A 163 2.48 -23.01 -7.66
C PRO A 163 2.50 -22.67 -9.16
N ILE A 164 3.56 -23.03 -9.85
CA ILE A 164 3.50 -23.13 -11.32
C ILE A 164 2.48 -24.21 -11.67
N ALA A 165 1.52 -23.88 -12.52
CA ALA A 165 0.45 -24.79 -12.85
C ALA A 165 1.01 -26.05 -13.54
N ARG A 166 0.52 -27.22 -13.13
CA ARG A 166 1.00 -28.52 -13.65
C ARG A 166 0.85 -28.63 -15.16
N ASP A 167 -0.23 -28.10 -15.72
CA ASP A 167 -0.48 -28.14 -17.16
C ASP A 167 0.42 -27.16 -17.92
N THR A 168 0.86 -26.06 -17.28
CA THR A 168 1.89 -25.16 -17.85
C THR A 168 3.26 -25.83 -17.87
N LEU A 169 3.60 -26.62 -16.85
CA LEU A 169 4.85 -27.40 -16.81
C LEU A 169 4.88 -28.55 -17.82
N ARG A 170 3.72 -29.17 -18.09
CA ARG A 170 3.61 -30.35 -18.96
C ARG A 170 3.23 -30.03 -20.40
N GLY A 171 2.70 -28.84 -20.64
CA GLY A 171 2.37 -28.35 -21.97
C GLY A 171 3.55 -27.66 -22.65
N ASP A 172 3.24 -27.00 -23.76
CA ASP A 172 4.26 -26.54 -24.71
C ASP A 172 4.91 -25.21 -24.32
N TYR A 173 4.49 -24.62 -23.18
CA TYR A 173 4.92 -23.29 -22.76
C TYR A 173 6.45 -23.17 -22.63
N PHE A 174 7.15 -24.23 -22.23
CA PHE A 174 8.60 -24.21 -22.09
C PHE A 174 9.36 -24.80 -23.29
N GLU A 175 8.69 -25.32 -24.32
CA GLU A 175 9.37 -26.00 -25.44
C GLU A 175 10.35 -25.10 -26.17
N SER A 176 9.96 -23.86 -26.46
CA SER A 176 10.82 -22.88 -27.15
C SER A 176 12.11 -22.52 -26.41
N VAL A 177 12.21 -22.85 -25.11
CA VAL A 177 13.41 -22.63 -24.29
C VAL A 177 14.08 -23.94 -23.87
N GLY A 178 13.77 -25.04 -24.56
CA GLY A 178 14.38 -26.36 -24.32
C GLY A 178 13.68 -27.21 -23.25
N GLY A 179 12.47 -26.84 -22.85
CA GLY A 179 11.70 -27.52 -21.81
C GLY A 179 11.93 -26.97 -20.40
N VAL A 180 11.16 -27.49 -19.44
CA VAL A 180 11.19 -27.03 -18.03
C VAL A 180 12.57 -27.21 -17.39
N ASP A 181 13.21 -28.36 -17.60
CA ASP A 181 14.51 -28.66 -16.98
C ASP A 181 15.60 -27.71 -17.48
N ALA A 182 15.61 -27.40 -18.78
CA ALA A 182 16.53 -26.43 -19.36
C ALA A 182 16.25 -25.00 -18.83
N ALA A 183 14.97 -24.63 -18.70
CA ALA A 183 14.59 -23.35 -18.12
C ALA A 183 15.05 -23.23 -16.65
N LEU A 184 14.85 -24.28 -15.85
CA LEU A 184 15.29 -24.33 -14.44
C LEU A 184 16.82 -24.26 -14.32
N ALA A 185 17.55 -25.04 -15.12
CA ALA A 185 19.01 -25.03 -15.11
C ALA A 185 19.57 -23.65 -15.49
N ARG A 186 18.99 -23.01 -16.52
CA ARG A 186 19.34 -21.63 -16.91
C ARG A 186 19.03 -20.64 -15.80
N TYR A 187 17.86 -20.78 -15.16
CA TYR A 187 17.44 -19.91 -14.07
C TYR A 187 18.44 -20.00 -12.90
N GLN A 188 18.78 -21.22 -12.47
CA GLN A 188 19.76 -21.51 -11.44
C GLN A 188 21.14 -20.93 -11.77
N ALA A 189 21.62 -21.12 -13.00
CA ALA A 189 22.93 -20.64 -13.43
C ALA A 189 23.02 -19.10 -13.55
N SER A 190 21.90 -18.43 -13.78
CA SER A 190 21.87 -16.98 -14.02
C SER A 190 21.86 -16.12 -12.76
N GLY A 191 21.75 -16.72 -11.58
CA GLY A 191 21.69 -16.00 -10.31
C GLY A 191 20.38 -15.22 -10.09
N ARG A 192 19.34 -15.48 -10.90
CA ARG A 192 18.00 -14.91 -10.73
C ARG A 192 17.38 -15.35 -9.40
N GLN A 193 16.60 -14.47 -8.81
CA GLN A 193 16.06 -14.63 -7.47
C GLN A 193 14.55 -14.82 -7.48
N VAL A 194 14.09 -15.65 -6.55
CA VAL A 194 12.67 -15.81 -6.24
C VAL A 194 12.43 -15.40 -4.80
N HIS A 195 11.67 -14.33 -4.62
CA HIS A 195 11.17 -13.91 -3.33
C HIS A 195 9.74 -14.41 -3.19
N ASP A 196 9.57 -15.53 -2.51
CA ASP A 196 8.28 -16.15 -2.22
C ASP A 196 7.90 -15.86 -0.78
N ILE A 197 6.94 -14.97 -0.58
CA ILE A 197 6.52 -14.48 0.72
C ILE A 197 5.14 -15.03 1.04
N ARG A 198 4.98 -15.64 2.22
CA ARG A 198 3.74 -16.34 2.61
C ARG A 198 3.32 -16.00 4.02
N THR A 199 2.03 -16.10 4.30
CA THR A 199 1.48 -16.06 5.66
C THR A 199 1.30 -17.49 6.22
N PRO A 200 1.38 -17.70 7.55
CA PRO A 200 1.44 -19.05 8.14
C PRO A 200 0.22 -19.95 7.91
N ASN A 201 -0.96 -19.38 7.70
CA ASN A 201 -2.18 -20.14 7.44
C ASN A 201 -2.72 -19.95 6.04
N ASP A 202 -1.90 -19.46 5.11
CA ASP A 202 -2.28 -19.34 3.72
C ASP A 202 -2.80 -20.68 3.16
N ILE A 203 -4.05 -20.66 2.70
CA ILE A 203 -4.74 -21.85 2.20
C ILE A 203 -4.19 -22.34 0.86
N ALA A 204 -3.75 -21.43 0.00
CA ALA A 204 -3.25 -21.78 -1.32
C ALA A 204 -1.99 -22.64 -1.18
N THR A 205 -1.00 -22.15 -0.44
CA THR A 205 0.25 -22.86 -0.21
C THR A 205 0.03 -24.13 0.59
N TYR A 206 -0.82 -24.13 1.62
CA TYR A 206 -1.17 -25.34 2.35
C TYR A 206 -1.76 -26.43 1.44
N ALA A 207 -2.75 -26.09 0.60
CA ALA A 207 -3.41 -27.06 -0.27
C ALA A 207 -2.46 -27.57 -1.36
N TYR A 208 -1.75 -26.66 -2.05
CA TYR A 208 -0.99 -27.04 -3.22
C TYR A 208 0.40 -27.61 -2.90
N GLU A 209 1.04 -27.13 -1.85
CA GLU A 209 2.34 -27.64 -1.42
C GLU A 209 2.16 -28.83 -0.48
N GLY A 210 1.35 -28.67 0.57
CA GLY A 210 1.19 -29.67 1.62
C GLY A 210 0.37 -30.89 1.21
N VAL A 211 -0.66 -30.70 0.36
CA VAL A 211 -1.56 -31.79 -0.05
C VAL A 211 -1.27 -32.27 -1.47
N MET A 212 -1.12 -31.36 -2.43
CA MET A 212 -0.98 -31.72 -3.86
C MET A 212 0.48 -31.85 -4.34
N GLN A 213 1.47 -31.44 -3.54
CA GLN A 213 2.90 -31.50 -3.86
C GLN A 213 3.29 -30.83 -5.19
N ASN A 214 2.62 -29.72 -5.52
CA ASN A 214 2.90 -28.97 -6.75
C ASN A 214 4.22 -28.19 -6.66
N GLN A 215 4.80 -27.88 -7.82
CA GLN A 215 6.12 -27.26 -7.93
C GLN A 215 6.07 -25.73 -7.76
N TYR A 216 6.85 -25.24 -6.82
CA TYR A 216 7.13 -23.82 -6.60
C TYR A 216 8.55 -23.51 -7.03
N LEU A 217 8.76 -22.39 -7.73
CA LEU A 217 10.10 -22.03 -8.20
C LEU A 217 11.07 -21.80 -7.03
N SER A 218 10.57 -21.27 -5.91
CA SER A 218 11.30 -21.06 -4.65
C SER A 218 11.81 -22.36 -4.01
N ARG A 219 11.23 -23.53 -4.31
CA ARG A 219 11.71 -24.83 -3.80
C ARG A 219 12.93 -25.34 -4.55
N HIS A 220 13.19 -24.81 -5.73
CA HIS A 220 14.34 -25.19 -6.57
C HIS A 220 15.51 -24.22 -6.44
N LEU A 221 15.38 -23.16 -5.63
CA LEU A 221 16.29 -22.01 -5.58
C LEU A 221 16.41 -21.40 -4.17
N GLY A 222 17.64 -21.15 -3.74
CA GLY A 222 17.93 -20.33 -2.56
C GLY A 222 17.40 -20.90 -1.23
N ALA A 223 16.93 -20.02 -0.36
CA ALA A 223 16.53 -20.34 1.03
C ALA A 223 15.10 -20.90 1.17
N GLY A 224 14.35 -21.03 0.06
CA GLY A 224 12.93 -21.38 0.09
C GLY A 224 12.02 -20.18 0.41
N PRO A 225 10.71 -20.44 0.63
CA PRO A 225 9.76 -19.38 0.93
C PRO A 225 10.00 -18.74 2.30
N ALA A 226 9.83 -17.43 2.39
CA ALA A 226 9.84 -16.70 3.65
C ALA A 226 8.43 -16.66 4.26
N LEU A 227 8.29 -17.24 5.44
CA LEU A 227 7.06 -17.17 6.24
C LEU A 227 7.07 -15.89 7.08
N LEU A 228 6.05 -15.04 6.88
CA LEU A 228 5.84 -13.86 7.71
C LEU A 228 5.38 -14.25 9.13
N PRO A 229 5.56 -13.36 10.13
CA PRO A 229 5.15 -13.61 11.50
C PRO A 229 3.66 -13.93 11.63
N GLY A 230 3.33 -14.89 12.48
CA GLY A 230 1.96 -15.29 12.78
C GLY A 230 1.89 -16.64 13.49
N ALA A 231 0.77 -16.91 14.15
CA ALA A 231 0.50 -18.22 14.72
C ALA A 231 0.16 -19.20 13.58
N ALA A 232 0.95 -20.25 13.45
CA ALA A 232 0.67 -21.33 12.51
C ALA A 232 -0.29 -22.34 13.15
N VAL A 233 -1.42 -22.59 12.50
CA VAL A 233 -2.27 -23.73 12.82
C VAL A 233 -1.52 -25.01 12.38
N PRO A 234 -1.38 -26.04 13.25
CA PRO A 234 -0.74 -27.29 12.85
C PRO A 234 -1.41 -27.92 11.63
N ASP A 235 -0.61 -28.48 10.71
CA ASP A 235 -1.11 -29.02 9.44
C ASP A 235 -2.12 -30.16 9.61
N LEU A 236 -1.93 -31.01 10.63
CA LEU A 236 -2.92 -32.04 10.99
C LEU A 236 -4.27 -31.41 11.35
N LEU A 237 -4.25 -30.30 12.11
CA LEU A 237 -5.47 -29.59 12.49
C LEU A 237 -6.10 -28.89 11.27
N LYS A 238 -5.30 -28.27 10.39
CA LYS A 238 -5.78 -27.74 9.10
C LYS A 238 -6.45 -28.84 8.28
N THR A 239 -5.83 -30.01 8.17
CA THR A 239 -6.37 -31.19 7.44
C THR A 239 -7.71 -31.61 8.01
N VAL A 240 -7.77 -31.84 9.33
CA VAL A 240 -8.97 -32.29 10.03
C VAL A 240 -10.08 -31.25 9.89
N LEU A 241 -9.78 -29.96 10.06
CA LEU A 241 -10.76 -28.89 9.92
C LEU A 241 -11.31 -28.81 8.49
N MET A 242 -10.46 -28.91 7.47
CA MET A 242 -10.88 -28.89 6.07
C MET A 242 -11.71 -30.13 5.69
N ALA A 243 -11.38 -31.31 6.24
CA ALA A 243 -12.12 -32.55 6.02
C ALA A 243 -13.45 -32.63 6.81
N SER A 244 -13.52 -31.94 7.96
CA SER A 244 -14.70 -31.93 8.82
C SER A 244 -15.76 -30.96 8.28
N LYS A 245 -16.94 -31.45 7.89
CA LYS A 245 -18.04 -30.60 7.38
C LYS A 245 -18.44 -29.43 8.30
N VAL A 246 -18.18 -29.53 9.60
CA VAL A 246 -18.50 -28.50 10.62
C VAL A 246 -17.33 -27.54 10.85
N GLY A 247 -16.08 -28.01 10.78
CA GLY A 247 -14.87 -27.18 10.95
C GLY A 247 -14.39 -26.50 9.67
N THR A 248 -14.91 -26.87 8.49
CA THR A 248 -14.49 -26.29 7.20
C THR A 248 -14.73 -24.78 7.17
N LEU A 249 -15.85 -24.28 7.70
CA LEU A 249 -16.19 -22.85 7.59
C LEU A 249 -15.25 -21.94 8.40
N PRO A 250 -15.02 -22.17 9.71
CA PRO A 250 -14.06 -21.36 10.47
C PRO A 250 -12.63 -21.45 9.95
N ALA A 251 -12.17 -22.64 9.53
CA ALA A 251 -10.84 -22.82 8.98
C ALA A 251 -10.68 -22.12 7.63
N THR A 252 -11.66 -22.24 6.75
CA THR A 252 -11.65 -21.54 5.45
C THR A 252 -11.67 -20.02 5.65
N ALA A 253 -12.37 -19.50 6.66
CA ALA A 253 -12.39 -18.07 6.97
C ALA A 253 -11.03 -17.57 7.48
N LEU A 254 -10.40 -18.30 8.41
CA LEU A 254 -9.07 -17.97 8.93
C LEU A 254 -8.02 -18.03 7.81
N MET A 255 -7.94 -19.16 7.11
CA MET A 255 -6.93 -19.39 6.08
C MET A 255 -7.15 -18.50 4.85
N GLY A 256 -8.41 -18.22 4.50
CA GLY A 256 -8.76 -17.26 3.45
C GLY A 256 -8.43 -15.82 3.81
N ARG A 257 -8.52 -15.44 5.09
CA ARG A 257 -8.04 -14.13 5.57
C ARG A 257 -6.52 -14.01 5.41
N ASP A 258 -5.78 -15.03 5.82
CA ASP A 258 -4.32 -15.08 5.69
C ASP A 258 -3.87 -15.06 4.23
N HIS A 259 -4.69 -15.58 3.30
CA HIS A 259 -4.44 -15.51 1.86
C HIS A 259 -4.56 -14.10 1.27
N THR A 260 -5.07 -13.09 1.98
CA THR A 260 -5.27 -11.76 1.39
C THR A 260 -3.98 -10.93 1.32
N MET A 261 -3.92 -10.00 0.36
CA MET A 261 -2.86 -8.98 0.33
C MET A 261 -2.88 -8.08 1.58
N GLY A 262 -4.05 -7.83 2.18
CA GLY A 262 -4.14 -7.10 3.45
C GLY A 262 -3.40 -7.81 4.57
N ALA A 263 -3.56 -9.13 4.71
CA ALA A 263 -2.82 -9.91 5.71
C ALA A 263 -1.29 -9.87 5.48
N LEU A 264 -0.83 -9.94 4.23
CA LEU A 264 0.59 -9.80 3.89
C LEU A 264 1.11 -8.40 4.25
N VAL A 265 0.36 -7.35 3.92
CA VAL A 265 0.72 -5.96 4.23
C VAL A 265 0.76 -5.73 5.75
N ASP A 266 -0.18 -6.29 6.50
CA ASP A 266 -0.22 -6.19 7.96
C ASP A 266 0.94 -6.95 8.60
N ALA A 267 1.24 -8.15 8.11
CA ALA A 267 2.27 -9.03 8.69
C ALA A 267 3.69 -8.52 8.48
N GLN A 268 3.96 -7.73 7.43
CA GLN A 268 5.28 -7.13 7.21
C GLN A 268 5.56 -5.88 8.07
N GLN A 269 4.54 -5.26 8.68
CA GLN A 269 4.72 -4.01 9.41
C GLN A 269 5.73 -4.20 10.55
N GLY A 270 6.73 -3.33 10.61
CA GLY A 270 7.80 -3.35 11.60
C GLY A 270 8.90 -4.40 11.39
N LEU A 271 8.85 -5.17 10.30
CA LEU A 271 9.95 -6.05 9.91
C LEU A 271 11.02 -5.27 9.15
N SER A 272 12.27 -5.65 9.36
CA SER A 272 13.40 -5.20 8.54
C SER A 272 13.68 -6.19 7.42
N MET A 273 14.40 -5.73 6.40
CA MET A 273 14.90 -6.57 5.32
C MET A 273 16.41 -6.75 5.46
N SER A 274 16.90 -7.93 5.05
CA SER A 274 18.33 -8.20 4.86
C SER A 274 18.83 -7.53 3.58
N ALA A 275 20.15 -7.49 3.40
CA ALA A 275 20.78 -6.99 2.18
C ALA A 275 20.34 -7.76 0.91
N GLN A 276 19.94 -9.02 1.06
CA GLN A 276 19.42 -9.87 -0.01
C GLN A 276 17.90 -9.71 -0.22
N GLY A 277 17.26 -8.73 0.43
CA GLY A 277 15.85 -8.46 0.25
C GLY A 277 14.90 -9.43 0.97
N ASN A 278 15.40 -10.26 1.89
CA ASN A 278 14.55 -11.17 2.69
C ASN A 278 14.14 -10.50 4.00
N TYR A 279 12.89 -10.70 4.44
CA TYR A 279 12.45 -10.23 5.76
C TYR A 279 13.24 -10.90 6.89
N ARG A 280 13.65 -10.11 7.87
CA ARG A 280 14.27 -10.56 9.11
C ARG A 280 13.17 -10.88 10.11
N ILE A 281 12.91 -12.16 10.33
CA ILE A 281 11.88 -12.62 11.26
C ILE A 281 12.46 -12.63 12.68
N PRO A 282 11.89 -11.88 13.64
CA PRO A 282 12.44 -11.82 14.99
C PRO A 282 12.17 -13.09 15.79
N GLU A 283 13.01 -13.37 16.78
CA GLU A 283 12.69 -14.35 17.82
C GLU A 283 11.36 -13.96 18.49
N GLY A 284 10.48 -14.93 18.75
CA GLY A 284 9.14 -14.63 19.27
C GLY A 284 8.20 -14.00 18.23
N HIS A 285 8.37 -14.35 16.96
CA HIS A 285 7.53 -13.86 15.85
C HIS A 285 6.02 -14.04 16.07
N VAL A 286 5.57 -15.03 16.86
CA VAL A 286 4.15 -15.18 17.24
C VAL A 286 3.69 -14.01 18.12
N ASP A 287 4.48 -13.65 19.13
CA ASP A 287 4.20 -12.50 20.00
C ASP A 287 4.29 -11.20 19.20
N PHE A 288 5.29 -11.08 18.33
CA PHE A 288 5.39 -9.95 17.38
C PHE A 288 4.12 -9.80 16.53
N ALA A 289 3.61 -10.91 15.99
CA ALA A 289 2.41 -10.92 15.16
C ALA A 289 1.14 -10.52 15.92
N SER A 290 1.11 -10.74 17.25
CA SER A 290 -0.01 -10.38 18.11
C SER A 290 -0.08 -8.88 18.44
N VAL A 291 1.04 -8.15 18.32
CA VAL A 291 1.02 -6.69 18.37
C VAL A 291 0.17 -6.16 17.20
N PRO A 292 -0.78 -5.23 17.39
CA PRO A 292 -1.60 -4.76 16.27
C PRO A 292 -0.76 -4.14 15.14
N PRO A 293 -1.10 -4.34 13.85
CA PRO A 293 -0.29 -3.85 12.71
C PRO A 293 -0.04 -2.34 12.74
N GLN A 294 -1.03 -1.55 13.15
CA GLN A 294 -0.89 -0.10 13.27
C GLN A 294 0.15 0.29 14.33
N VAL A 295 0.21 -0.46 15.43
CA VAL A 295 1.22 -0.28 16.49
C VAL A 295 2.60 -0.67 15.98
N ARG A 296 2.68 -1.75 15.18
CA ARG A 296 3.94 -2.15 14.53
C ARG A 296 4.47 -1.11 13.56
N LYS A 297 3.59 -0.51 12.76
CA LYS A 297 3.95 0.59 11.85
C LYS A 297 4.54 1.77 12.64
N LEU A 298 3.89 2.17 13.73
CA LEU A 298 4.32 3.30 14.54
C LEU A 298 5.66 3.06 15.23
N PHE A 299 5.87 1.90 15.85
CA PHE A 299 7.17 1.66 16.49
C PHE A 299 8.31 1.54 15.49
N ALA A 300 8.02 1.17 14.23
CA ALA A 300 9.01 1.10 13.16
C ALA A 300 9.51 2.49 12.76
N GLU A 301 8.68 3.53 12.94
CA GLU A 301 9.06 4.92 12.72
C GLU A 301 9.97 5.46 13.84
N LEU A 302 9.92 4.87 15.04
CA LEU A 302 10.73 5.30 16.18
C LEU A 302 12.20 4.84 16.11
N SER A 303 12.51 3.80 15.33
CA SER A 303 13.89 3.33 15.17
C SER A 303 14.06 2.55 13.87
N HIS A 304 15.15 2.85 13.16
CA HIS A 304 15.56 2.13 11.94
C HIS A 304 16.33 0.83 12.25
N SER A 305 16.72 0.60 13.50
CA SER A 305 17.46 -0.60 13.91
C SER A 305 16.59 -1.84 13.83
N PRO A 306 17.04 -2.95 13.22
CA PRO A 306 16.21 -4.13 13.04
C PRO A 306 15.69 -4.75 14.33
N VAL A 307 14.42 -5.17 14.34
CA VAL A 307 13.84 -5.97 15.43
C VAL A 307 14.44 -7.37 15.40
N VAL A 308 15.01 -7.81 16.52
CA VAL A 308 15.62 -9.14 16.66
C VAL A 308 14.80 -10.05 17.56
N LYS A 309 14.01 -9.50 18.49
CA LYS A 309 13.19 -10.27 19.43
C LYS A 309 11.92 -9.53 19.82
N ALA A 310 10.84 -10.27 20.01
CA ALA A 310 9.60 -9.80 20.62
C ALA A 310 9.12 -10.82 21.67
N ILE A 311 8.66 -10.33 22.83
CA ILE A 311 8.14 -11.17 23.90
C ILE A 311 6.87 -10.55 24.45
N GLN A 312 5.80 -11.34 24.55
CA GLN A 312 4.62 -10.95 25.33
C GLN A 312 4.90 -11.16 26.83
N THR A 313 5.00 -10.08 27.58
CA THR A 313 5.31 -10.11 29.03
C THR A 313 4.08 -10.15 29.92
N ALA A 314 2.92 -9.72 29.41
CA ALA A 314 1.65 -9.85 30.10
C ALA A 314 0.49 -10.06 29.12
N ARG A 315 -0.45 -10.91 29.52
CA ARG A 315 -1.74 -11.12 28.87
C ARG A 315 -2.83 -10.34 29.63
N PRO A 316 -3.93 -10.00 28.96
CA PRO A 316 -4.98 -9.24 29.60
C PRO A 316 -5.75 -10.16 30.54
N ASP A 317 -6.01 -9.69 31.76
CA ASP A 317 -6.82 -10.38 32.75
C ASP A 317 -7.78 -9.40 33.46
N ALA A 318 -8.51 -9.88 34.46
CA ALA A 318 -9.46 -9.06 35.21
C ALA A 318 -8.80 -7.91 36.00
N ALA A 319 -7.51 -8.02 36.33
CA ALA A 319 -6.75 -7.04 37.08
C ALA A 319 -5.97 -6.07 36.18
N SER A 320 -5.59 -6.47 34.97
CA SER A 320 -4.89 -5.65 34.00
C SER A 320 -5.44 -5.86 32.58
N PRO A 321 -6.18 -4.90 32.02
CA PRO A 321 -6.76 -5.04 30.68
C PRO A 321 -5.74 -4.81 29.54
N HIS A 322 -4.45 -4.86 29.85
CA HIS A 322 -3.37 -4.56 28.91
C HIS A 322 -2.64 -5.82 28.49
N GLU A 323 -2.46 -5.97 27.18
CA GLU A 323 -1.40 -6.82 26.65
C GLU A 323 -0.10 -6.04 26.68
N ARG A 324 0.99 -6.68 27.11
CA ARG A 324 2.30 -6.04 27.19
C ARG A 324 3.34 -6.81 26.41
N PHE A 325 4.19 -6.06 25.72
CA PHE A 325 5.26 -6.61 24.89
C PHE A 325 6.58 -5.90 25.18
N VAL A 326 7.67 -6.63 25.02
CA VAL A 326 9.03 -6.09 24.95
C VAL A 326 9.60 -6.45 23.59
N ILE A 327 9.99 -5.43 22.83
CA ILE A 327 10.65 -5.55 21.53
C ILE A 327 12.12 -5.17 21.71
N THR A 328 13.02 -6.04 21.28
CA THR A 328 14.48 -5.82 21.31
C THR A 328 14.99 -5.65 19.90
N ARG A 329 15.93 -4.72 19.72
CA ARG A 329 16.53 -4.39 18.43
C ARG A 329 18.02 -4.74 18.39
N GLU A 330 18.58 -4.76 17.19
CA GLU A 330 19.96 -5.17 16.92
C GLU A 330 20.99 -4.21 17.55
N ASP A 331 20.68 -2.92 17.57
CA ASP A 331 21.39 -1.90 18.33
C ASP A 331 21.14 -2.00 19.85
N GLY A 332 20.50 -3.04 20.38
CA GLY A 332 20.27 -3.17 21.82
C GLY A 332 19.22 -2.22 22.41
N SER A 333 18.65 -1.31 21.61
CA SER A 333 17.51 -0.50 22.03
C SER A 333 16.29 -1.38 22.29
N GLN A 334 15.39 -0.90 23.17
CA GLN A 334 14.20 -1.65 23.57
C GLN A 334 12.93 -0.82 23.41
N GLN A 335 11.81 -1.50 23.17
CA GLN A 335 10.48 -0.89 23.16
C GLN A 335 9.54 -1.69 24.06
N HIS A 336 8.91 -1.01 25.01
CA HIS A 336 7.86 -1.57 25.86
C HIS A 336 6.52 -1.10 25.32
N ILE A 337 5.68 -2.04 24.92
CA ILE A 337 4.39 -1.75 24.31
C ILE A 337 3.30 -2.23 25.26
N ALA A 338 2.32 -1.38 25.55
CA ALA A 338 1.09 -1.75 26.25
C ALA A 338 -0.11 -1.47 25.35
N VAL A 339 -0.99 -2.45 25.18
CA VAL A 339 -2.21 -2.34 24.37
C VAL A 339 -3.42 -2.67 25.23
N HIS A 340 -4.29 -1.69 25.46
CA HIS A 340 -5.52 -1.88 26.21
C HIS A 340 -6.57 -2.57 25.32
N THR A 341 -6.95 -3.82 25.63
CA THR A 341 -7.84 -4.63 24.78
C THR A 341 -9.27 -4.07 24.66
N GLY A 342 -9.79 -3.51 25.75
CA GLY A 342 -11.12 -2.90 25.78
C GLY A 342 -11.24 -1.54 25.10
N ARG A 343 -10.20 -0.69 25.14
CA ARG A 343 -10.25 0.71 24.63
C ARG A 343 -9.44 0.93 23.36
N GLY A 344 -8.49 0.06 23.05
CA GLY A 344 -7.53 0.26 21.96
C GLY A 344 -6.51 1.36 22.24
N ASP A 345 -6.38 1.79 23.50
CA ASP A 345 -5.35 2.73 23.93
C ASP A 345 -4.00 2.00 23.87
N VAL A 346 -2.99 2.66 23.31
CA VAL A 346 -1.66 2.08 23.11
C VAL A 346 -0.62 3.00 23.75
N GLN A 347 0.34 2.42 24.45
CA GLN A 347 1.51 3.12 24.96
C GLN A 347 2.76 2.42 24.42
N ILE A 348 3.71 3.19 23.90
CA ILE A 348 5.01 2.70 23.42
C ILE A 348 6.09 3.51 24.14
N ASP A 349 6.91 2.85 24.96
CA ASP A 349 8.11 3.43 25.54
C ASP A 349 9.34 2.88 24.82
N HIS A 350 10.02 3.71 24.04
CA HIS A 350 11.27 3.38 23.37
C HIS A 350 12.46 3.87 24.19
N TYR A 351 13.35 2.97 24.57
CA TYR A 351 14.60 3.26 25.27
C TYR A 351 15.77 3.09 24.30
N ASP A 352 16.54 4.14 24.11
CA ASP A 352 17.78 4.14 23.32
C ASP A 352 18.96 3.60 24.15
N GLN A 353 20.08 3.28 23.51
CA GLN A 353 21.29 2.79 24.17
C GLN A 353 21.86 3.78 25.18
N ASP A 354 21.69 5.08 24.94
CA ASP A 354 22.18 6.15 25.82
C ASP A 354 21.31 6.36 27.07
N GLY A 355 20.22 5.60 27.19
CA GLY A 355 19.26 5.66 28.29
C GLY A 355 18.19 6.73 28.13
N SER A 356 18.25 7.56 27.08
CA SER A 356 17.13 8.43 26.71
C SER A 356 15.91 7.57 26.35
N HIS A 357 14.71 8.12 26.54
CA HIS A 357 13.51 7.41 26.16
C HIS A 357 12.44 8.31 25.54
N THR A 358 11.73 7.75 24.58
CA THR A 358 10.58 8.38 23.91
C THR A 358 9.33 7.59 24.25
N ARG A 359 8.32 8.26 24.80
CA ARG A 359 6.99 7.70 25.05
C ARG A 359 6.01 8.19 24.00
N VAL A 360 5.28 7.27 23.39
CA VAL A 360 4.14 7.55 22.50
C VAL A 360 2.87 7.02 23.15
N GLU A 361 1.90 7.88 23.39
CA GLU A 361 0.57 7.54 23.89
C GLU A 361 -0.46 7.75 22.80
N LEU A 362 -1.21 6.70 22.49
CA LEU A 362 -2.16 6.60 21.38
C LEU A 362 -3.55 6.26 21.91
N ASN A 363 -4.55 7.06 21.55
CA ASN A 363 -5.96 6.74 21.82
C ASN A 363 -6.71 6.47 20.51
N ALA A 364 -6.36 5.38 19.83
CA ALA A 364 -6.77 5.10 18.46
C ALA A 364 -8.31 5.09 18.27
N ARG A 365 -9.07 4.52 19.22
CA ARG A 365 -10.54 4.51 19.13
C ARG A 365 -11.21 5.86 19.38
N ARG A 366 -10.50 6.81 19.98
CA ARG A 366 -11.03 8.14 20.30
C ARG A 366 -10.64 9.19 19.25
N GLY A 367 -9.89 8.80 18.21
CA GLY A 367 -9.42 9.71 17.16
C GLY A 367 -8.58 10.87 17.69
N GLN A 368 -7.96 10.72 18.86
CA GLN A 368 -7.11 11.76 19.43
C GLN A 368 -5.71 11.70 18.83
N PRO A 369 -5.00 12.85 18.72
CA PRO A 369 -3.59 12.87 18.40
C PRO A 369 -2.80 11.97 19.36
N ALA A 370 -1.77 11.28 18.84
CA ALA A 370 -0.76 10.68 19.68
C ALA A 370 -0.02 11.78 20.44
N ARG A 371 0.27 11.52 21.70
CA ARG A 371 1.18 12.34 22.48
C ARG A 371 2.56 11.70 22.45
N VAL A 372 3.57 12.46 22.04
CA VAL A 372 4.97 12.03 22.07
C VAL A 372 5.69 12.84 23.12
N SER A 373 6.31 12.15 24.08
CA SER A 373 7.12 12.76 25.13
C SER A 373 8.53 12.21 25.06
N GLY A 374 9.52 13.10 24.95
CA GLY A 374 10.94 12.74 24.97
C GLY A 374 11.53 13.03 26.33
N PHE A 375 12.41 12.14 26.79
CA PHE A 375 13.09 12.23 28.08
C PHE A 375 14.58 11.97 27.92
N ASP A 376 15.40 12.69 28.68
CA ASP A 376 16.83 12.42 28.76
C ASP A 376 17.12 11.12 29.55
N SER A 377 18.40 10.75 29.64
CA SER A 377 18.86 9.55 30.36
C SER A 377 18.64 9.60 31.88
N GLN A 378 18.27 10.75 32.43
CA GLN A 378 17.87 10.92 33.83
C GLN A 378 16.34 10.89 34.01
N GLY A 379 15.59 10.68 32.92
CA GLY A 379 14.12 10.68 32.92
C GLY A 379 13.51 12.08 32.98
N ARG A 380 14.28 13.13 32.71
CA ARG A 380 13.73 14.50 32.70
C ARG A 380 13.10 14.78 31.33
N PRO A 381 11.90 15.37 31.28
CA PRO A 381 11.25 15.68 30.02
C PRO A 381 12.05 16.73 29.26
N VAL A 382 12.37 16.42 28.00
CA VAL A 382 13.10 17.32 27.09
C VAL A 382 12.25 17.78 25.91
N ARG A 383 11.16 17.06 25.60
CA ARG A 383 10.27 17.36 24.48
C ARG A 383 8.86 16.84 24.76
N GLU A 384 7.86 17.58 24.29
CA GLU A 384 6.48 17.10 24.20
C GLU A 384 5.87 17.58 22.87
N GLU A 385 5.18 16.69 22.17
CA GLU A 385 4.54 16.96 20.89
C GLU A 385 3.23 16.18 20.75
N LEU A 386 2.28 16.74 20.01
CA LEU A 386 1.06 16.05 19.61
C LEU A 386 1.16 15.70 18.13
N LEU A 387 1.27 14.42 17.83
CA LEU A 387 1.23 13.88 16.48
C LEU A 387 -0.20 13.50 16.12
N ALA A 388 -0.78 14.13 15.12
CA ALA A 388 -2.06 13.64 14.58
C ALA A 388 -1.84 12.24 13.97
N LEU A 389 -2.37 11.20 14.63
CA LEU A 389 -2.25 9.79 14.19
C LEU A 389 -2.99 9.49 12.89
N GLN A 390 -3.85 10.41 12.51
CA GLN A 390 -4.29 10.60 11.16
C GLN A 390 -3.62 11.91 10.73
N SER A 391 -2.71 11.86 9.74
CA SER A 391 -2.72 12.95 8.77
C SER A 391 -4.20 13.13 8.42
N PRO A 392 -4.78 14.33 8.47
CA PRO A 392 -6.12 14.50 7.96
C PRO A 392 -6.09 14.09 6.49
N GLN A 393 -6.37 12.82 6.19
CA GLN A 393 -6.80 12.33 4.89
C GLN A 393 -8.25 12.76 4.69
N ARG A 394 -8.42 14.07 4.75
CA ARG A 394 -9.20 14.81 3.79
C ARG A 394 -8.31 15.96 3.36
N HIS A 395 -7.19 15.62 2.71
CA HIS A 395 -6.67 16.57 1.75
C HIS A 395 -7.75 16.67 0.67
N ASP A 396 -8.33 17.85 0.54
CA ASP A 396 -9.05 18.21 -0.67
C ASP A 396 -8.15 17.79 -1.85
N PRO A 397 -8.61 16.94 -2.79
CA PRO A 397 -7.82 16.54 -3.95
C PRO A 397 -7.18 17.73 -4.68
N ALA A 398 -7.82 18.89 -4.64
CA ALA A 398 -7.25 20.12 -5.18
C ALA A 398 -6.01 20.59 -4.40
N GLN A 399 -6.01 20.53 -3.07
CA GLN A 399 -4.85 20.88 -2.25
C GLN A 399 -3.67 19.92 -2.46
N SER A 400 -3.95 18.62 -2.58
CA SER A 400 -2.90 17.62 -2.87
C SER A 400 -2.26 17.87 -4.23
N ALA A 401 -3.09 18.12 -5.25
CA ALA A 401 -2.60 18.43 -6.60
C ALA A 401 -1.75 19.72 -6.63
N LEU A 402 -2.12 20.72 -5.82
CA LEU A 402 -1.34 21.96 -5.68
C LEU A 402 -0.02 21.75 -4.93
N LEU A 403 -0.02 20.93 -3.88
CA LEU A 403 1.20 20.59 -3.15
C LEU A 403 2.19 19.84 -4.05
N ASP A 404 1.72 18.83 -4.78
CA ASP A 404 2.53 18.07 -5.73
C ASP A 404 3.09 18.98 -6.83
N LYS A 405 2.28 19.95 -7.29
CA LYS A 405 2.71 20.94 -8.27
C LYS A 405 3.80 21.86 -7.71
N ALA A 406 3.59 22.43 -6.52
CA ALA A 406 4.59 23.27 -5.86
C ALA A 406 5.90 22.51 -5.63
N LEU A 407 5.83 21.24 -5.21
CA LEU A 407 7.00 20.39 -5.06
C LEU A 407 7.74 20.19 -6.39
N ARG A 408 7.03 19.82 -7.47
CA ARG A 408 7.67 19.63 -8.79
C ARG A 408 8.34 20.91 -9.31
N GLU A 409 7.75 22.07 -9.05
CA GLU A 409 8.21 23.33 -9.64
C GLU A 409 9.29 24.03 -8.81
N THR A 410 9.36 23.79 -7.50
CA THR A 410 10.26 24.56 -6.60
C THR A 410 11.33 23.73 -5.89
N SER A 411 11.18 22.40 -5.78
CA SER A 411 12.05 21.58 -4.90
C SER A 411 13.54 21.69 -5.26
N ASP A 412 13.89 21.64 -6.55
CA ASP A 412 15.29 21.67 -6.99
C ASP A 412 15.98 23.00 -6.71
N GLU A 413 15.25 24.12 -6.84
CA GLU A 413 15.78 25.44 -6.51
C GLU A 413 15.89 25.61 -5.00
N LEU A 414 14.85 25.27 -4.23
CA LEU A 414 14.89 25.34 -2.76
C LEU A 414 16.00 24.47 -2.17
N ALA A 415 16.24 23.29 -2.74
CA ALA A 415 17.34 22.42 -2.35
C ALA A 415 18.72 23.03 -2.69
N ARG A 416 18.86 23.70 -3.84
CA ARG A 416 20.09 24.44 -4.20
C ARG A 416 20.37 25.61 -3.25
N GLN A 417 19.33 26.20 -2.66
CA GLN A 417 19.42 27.22 -1.62
C GLN A 417 19.69 26.64 -0.21
N GLY A 418 19.87 25.31 -0.10
CA GLY A 418 20.29 24.64 1.14
C GLY A 418 19.15 24.17 2.04
N LEU A 419 17.90 24.19 1.59
CA LEU A 419 16.78 23.66 2.37
C LEU A 419 16.79 22.13 2.37
N SER A 420 16.58 21.53 3.54
CA SER A 420 16.36 20.09 3.67
C SER A 420 15.03 19.64 3.04
N PRO A 421 14.85 18.36 2.69
CA PRO A 421 13.58 17.86 2.13
C PRO A 421 12.35 18.18 2.98
N VAL A 422 12.51 18.18 4.31
CA VAL A 422 11.44 18.56 5.26
C VAL A 422 11.08 20.04 5.12
N GLN A 423 12.09 20.91 5.02
CA GLN A 423 11.90 22.36 4.84
C GLN A 423 11.31 22.69 3.48
N VAL A 424 11.71 21.98 2.41
CA VAL A 424 11.07 22.06 1.09
C VAL A 424 9.58 21.73 1.18
N GLY A 425 9.23 20.65 1.89
CA GLY A 425 7.82 20.29 2.14
C GLY A 425 7.04 21.36 2.92
N GLN A 426 7.66 21.98 3.92
CA GLN A 426 7.05 23.08 4.69
C GLN A 426 6.77 24.31 3.81
N VAL A 427 7.74 24.70 2.98
CA VAL A 427 7.60 25.82 2.04
C VAL A 427 6.52 25.54 1.01
N CYS A 428 6.49 24.35 0.42
CA CYS A 428 5.46 23.99 -0.56
C CYS A 428 4.05 23.97 0.07
N ALA A 429 3.91 23.47 1.30
CA ALA A 429 2.65 23.50 2.03
C ALA A 429 2.20 24.94 2.37
N ALA A 430 3.14 25.82 2.74
CA ALA A 430 2.87 27.24 2.93
C ALA A 430 2.42 27.92 1.63
N ALA A 431 2.98 27.52 0.48
CA ALA A 431 2.57 28.03 -0.83
C ALA A 431 1.12 27.65 -1.16
N VAL A 432 0.69 26.42 -0.81
CA VAL A 432 -0.71 26.00 -0.94
C VAL A 432 -1.63 26.82 -0.03
N ALA A 433 -1.22 27.09 1.21
CA ALA A 433 -1.97 27.96 2.11
C ALA A 433 -2.05 29.41 1.59
N HIS A 434 -0.97 29.90 0.98
CA HIS A 434 -0.92 31.21 0.33
C HIS A 434 -1.88 31.28 -0.87
N CYS A 435 -1.95 30.22 -1.69
CA CYS A 435 -2.92 30.11 -2.79
C CYS A 435 -4.36 30.23 -2.29
N ALA A 436 -4.71 29.54 -1.19
CA ALA A 436 -6.05 29.59 -0.62
C ALA A 436 -6.45 30.99 -0.14
N GLN A 437 -5.50 31.79 0.35
CA GLN A 437 -5.73 33.19 0.73
C GLN A 437 -5.93 34.10 -0.49
N HIS A 438 -5.37 33.73 -1.64
CA HIS A 438 -5.37 34.52 -2.87
C HIS A 438 -6.32 33.96 -3.94
N ILE A 439 -7.27 33.06 -3.58
CA ILE A 439 -8.15 32.39 -4.55
C ILE A 439 -8.96 33.36 -5.43
N ARG A 440 -9.25 34.58 -4.90
CA ARG A 440 -9.95 35.65 -5.65
C ARG A 440 -9.22 36.08 -6.92
N HIS A 441 -7.93 35.77 -7.03
CA HIS A 441 -7.09 36.08 -8.18
C HIS A 441 -7.06 34.96 -9.23
N GLY A 442 -7.82 33.88 -9.03
CA GLY A 442 -7.86 32.71 -9.91
C GLY A 442 -6.99 31.56 -9.40
N ARG A 443 -7.04 30.43 -10.10
CA ARG A 443 -6.26 29.24 -9.74
C ARG A 443 -4.76 29.49 -9.96
N PRO A 444 -3.88 28.86 -9.16
CA PRO A 444 -2.44 29.00 -9.35
C PRO A 444 -1.94 28.20 -10.55
N GLU A 445 -1.29 28.90 -11.48
CA GLU A 445 -0.71 28.39 -12.73
C GLU A 445 0.75 27.99 -12.60
N ALA A 446 1.53 28.61 -11.71
CA ALA A 446 2.93 28.24 -11.48
C ALA A 446 3.43 28.67 -10.09
N PHE A 447 4.42 27.94 -9.58
CA PHE A 447 5.22 28.28 -8.40
C PHE A 447 6.66 28.56 -8.84
N LEU A 448 7.20 29.68 -8.35
CA LEU A 448 8.52 30.17 -8.71
C LEU A 448 9.29 30.46 -7.43
N VAL A 449 10.61 30.31 -7.45
CA VAL A 449 11.50 30.71 -6.35
C VAL A 449 12.33 31.89 -6.82
N SER A 450 12.46 32.91 -5.99
CA SER A 450 13.29 34.08 -6.30
C SER A 450 14.76 33.68 -6.44
N GLY A 451 15.53 34.46 -7.20
CA GLY A 451 16.95 34.13 -7.47
C GLY A 451 17.85 34.15 -6.23
N ASP A 452 17.41 34.84 -5.16
CA ASP A 452 18.06 34.85 -3.84
C ASP A 452 17.54 33.76 -2.90
N GLY A 453 16.53 32.98 -3.30
CA GLY A 453 15.99 31.89 -2.50
C GLY A 453 15.16 32.32 -1.28
N GLU A 454 14.80 33.60 -1.15
CA GLU A 454 14.09 34.13 0.02
C GLU A 454 12.57 34.14 -0.14
N VAL A 455 12.06 34.06 -1.37
CA VAL A 455 10.64 34.23 -1.70
C VAL A 455 10.15 33.12 -2.64
N VAL A 456 8.94 32.64 -2.41
CA VAL A 456 8.16 31.86 -3.39
C VAL A 456 7.09 32.74 -4.01
N GLY A 457 7.12 32.86 -5.33
CA GLY A 457 6.08 33.49 -6.13
C GLY A 457 5.04 32.48 -6.60
N VAL A 458 3.76 32.86 -6.56
CA VAL A 458 2.64 32.09 -7.11
C VAL A 458 1.99 32.91 -8.23
N MET A 459 2.05 32.40 -9.45
CA MET A 459 1.36 32.98 -10.60
C MET A 459 -0.07 32.45 -10.67
N HIS A 460 -1.07 33.32 -10.80
CA HIS A 460 -2.49 32.95 -10.92
C HIS A 460 -3.04 33.19 -12.35
N GLU A 461 -4.17 32.55 -12.70
CA GLU A 461 -4.85 32.61 -14.03
C GLU A 461 -5.03 34.04 -14.62
N ASN A 462 -5.06 35.09 -13.78
CA ASN A 462 -5.16 36.48 -14.23
C ASN A 462 -3.79 37.19 -14.37
N HIS A 463 -2.70 36.44 -14.52
CA HIS A 463 -1.32 36.93 -14.48
C HIS A 463 -0.98 37.74 -13.21
N TYR A 464 -1.71 37.48 -12.13
CA TYR A 464 -1.40 38.06 -10.84
C TYR A 464 -0.31 37.23 -10.18
N LEU A 465 0.81 37.86 -9.85
CA LEU A 465 1.88 37.27 -9.07
C LEU A 465 1.67 37.65 -7.59
N SER A 466 1.47 36.64 -6.75
CA SER A 466 1.53 36.81 -5.29
C SER A 466 2.85 36.24 -4.76
N GLU A 467 3.38 36.83 -3.70
CA GLU A 467 4.70 36.46 -3.16
C GLU A 467 4.58 36.10 -1.68
N MET A 468 5.29 35.06 -1.27
CA MET A 468 5.40 34.67 0.12
C MET A 468 6.87 34.50 0.55
N PRO A 469 7.26 35.06 1.70
CA PRO A 469 8.61 34.86 2.23
C PRO A 469 8.79 33.43 2.76
N ILE A 470 9.96 32.84 2.52
CA ILE A 470 10.30 31.47 2.95
C ILE A 470 10.57 31.40 4.45
N ALA A 471 11.25 32.38 5.04
CA ALA A 471 11.62 32.32 6.46
C ALA A 471 10.41 32.14 7.42
N PRO A 472 9.27 32.83 7.24
CA PRO A 472 8.06 32.57 8.03
C PRO A 472 7.41 31.22 7.74
N ALA A 473 7.51 30.70 6.51
CA ALA A 473 6.97 29.38 6.16
C ALA A 473 7.67 28.27 6.96
N LEU A 474 8.97 28.41 7.22
CA LEU A 474 9.78 27.44 7.97
C LEU A 474 9.50 27.44 9.48
N GLN A 475 8.77 28.42 10.01
CA GLN A 475 8.43 28.49 11.45
C GLN A 475 7.30 27.53 11.85
N ARG A 476 6.65 26.87 10.89
CA ARG A 476 5.52 25.96 11.11
C ARG A 476 5.70 24.70 10.29
N ASP A 477 5.20 23.58 10.78
CA ASP A 477 5.21 22.34 10.03
C ASP A 477 4.25 22.39 8.82
N ALA A 478 4.46 21.46 7.88
CA ALA A 478 3.66 21.38 6.65
C ALA A 478 2.16 21.12 6.94
N ALA A 479 1.85 20.33 7.98
CA ALA A 479 0.48 20.01 8.34
C ALA A 479 -0.29 21.25 8.84
N ALA A 480 0.38 22.15 9.57
CA ALA A 480 -0.19 23.38 10.07
C ALA A 480 -0.54 24.37 8.93
N HIS A 481 0.26 24.39 7.86
CA HIS A 481 -0.03 25.19 6.66
C HIS A 481 -1.20 24.61 5.87
N LEU A 482 -1.24 23.29 5.65
CA LEU A 482 -2.35 22.64 4.96
C LEU A 482 -3.68 22.79 5.72
N ALA A 483 -3.64 22.69 7.06
CA ALA A 483 -4.81 22.96 7.89
C ALA A 483 -5.30 24.43 7.76
N GLN A 484 -4.38 25.38 7.57
CA GLN A 484 -4.74 26.78 7.30
C GLN A 484 -5.36 26.95 5.91
N ALA A 485 -4.86 26.25 4.90
CA ALA A 485 -5.43 26.26 3.55
C ALA A 485 -6.89 25.78 3.56
N ALA A 486 -7.18 24.69 4.27
CA ALA A 486 -8.52 24.13 4.40
C ALA A 486 -9.50 25.12 5.06
N ARG A 487 -9.09 25.76 6.17
CA ARG A 487 -9.92 26.78 6.85
C ARG A 487 -10.21 27.99 5.96
N ALA A 488 -9.25 28.42 5.15
CA ALA A 488 -9.44 29.55 4.25
C ALA A 488 -10.48 29.24 3.15
N GLN A 489 -10.51 28.00 2.65
CA GLN A 489 -11.53 27.54 1.70
C GLN A 489 -12.92 27.44 2.36
N ASP A 490 -13.01 26.91 3.58
CA ASP A 490 -14.29 26.77 4.31
C ASP A 490 -14.95 28.14 4.58
N LEU A 491 -14.16 29.17 4.90
CA LEU A 491 -14.65 30.53 5.13
C LEU A 491 -15.13 31.22 3.84
N GLN A 492 -14.82 30.66 2.68
CA GLN A 492 -15.15 31.22 1.36
C GLN A 492 -16.21 30.41 0.62
N ALA A 493 -16.61 29.24 1.15
CA ALA A 493 -17.77 28.53 0.66
C ALA A 493 -19.03 29.39 0.91
N PRO A 494 -19.85 29.67 -0.13
CA PRO A 494 -21.06 30.44 0.07
C PRO A 494 -21.94 29.70 1.07
N SER A 495 -22.28 30.37 2.18
CA SER A 495 -23.32 29.90 3.09
C SER A 495 -24.55 29.54 2.26
N GLY A 496 -24.92 28.25 2.28
CA GLY A 496 -26.08 27.73 1.58
C GLY A 496 -27.36 28.52 1.90
N PRO A 497 -28.42 28.34 1.11
CA PRO A 497 -29.59 29.21 1.16
C PRO A 497 -30.17 29.24 2.58
N VAL A 498 -30.35 30.45 3.11
CA VAL A 498 -31.12 30.69 4.33
C VAL A 498 -32.48 30.04 4.12
N GLN A 499 -32.72 28.97 4.87
CA GLN A 499 -33.99 28.28 4.94
C GLN A 499 -35.00 29.28 5.53
N MET A 500 -35.80 29.91 4.68
CA MET A 500 -36.90 30.76 5.13
C MET A 500 -37.95 29.85 5.79
N ASP A 501 -38.08 29.99 7.11
CA ASP A 501 -39.16 29.41 7.91
C ASP A 501 -40.51 29.85 7.35
N HIS A 502 -41.17 28.96 6.63
CA HIS A 502 -42.61 28.98 6.45
C HIS A 502 -43.25 28.27 7.63
N ASP A 503 -43.42 28.97 8.74
CA ASP A 503 -44.37 28.57 9.79
C ASP A 503 -44.76 29.78 10.65
N ALA A 504 -45.69 30.60 10.13
CA ALA A 504 -46.40 31.60 10.92
C ALA A 504 -47.73 32.02 10.27
N GLU A 505 -48.65 31.09 10.02
CA GLU A 505 -50.04 31.50 9.70
C GLU A 505 -51.11 30.45 10.09
N ALA A 506 -51.25 30.14 11.39
CA ALA A 506 -52.47 29.47 11.86
C ALA A 506 -52.72 29.54 13.38
N THR A 507 -52.54 30.68 14.07
CA THR A 507 -53.25 30.89 15.36
C THR A 507 -53.27 32.36 15.78
N ARG A 508 -54.28 33.11 15.32
CA ARG A 508 -54.82 34.31 16.01
C ARG A 508 -56.13 34.72 15.35
N ARG A 509 -57.20 33.98 15.63
CA ARG A 509 -58.56 34.52 15.57
C ARG A 509 -58.97 34.92 16.98
N SER A 510 -58.99 36.23 17.17
CA SER A 510 -59.94 37.04 17.95
C SER A 510 -60.75 36.34 19.06
N SER A 511 -60.42 36.74 20.29
CA SER A 511 -61.33 37.26 21.31
C SER A 511 -62.81 37.44 20.89
N GLY A 512 -63.72 36.83 21.64
CA GLY A 512 -65.16 37.07 21.52
C GLY A 512 -66.02 36.39 22.60
N ARG A 513 -65.97 36.95 23.82
CA ARG A 513 -67.07 37.13 24.80
C ARG A 513 -68.05 35.97 25.12
N ALA A 514 -68.13 35.67 26.43
CA ALA A 514 -69.26 35.03 27.09
C ALA A 514 -70.58 35.81 26.93
N LEU A 515 -71.72 35.11 26.92
CA LEU A 515 -72.93 35.40 27.72
C LEU A 515 -74.03 34.34 27.47
N HIS A 516 -74.68 33.95 28.57
CA HIS A 516 -75.96 33.26 28.74
C HIS A 516 -76.92 33.17 27.53
N HIS A 517 -77.35 31.96 27.17
CA HIS A 517 -78.64 31.38 27.61
C HIS A 517 -78.74 29.90 27.26
#